data_AF-A0A1E3VUE1-F1
#
_entry.id   AF-A0A1E3VUE1-F1
#
_cell.length_a   1.000
_cell.length_b   1.000
_cell.length_c   1.000
_cell.angle_alpha   90.00
_cell.angle_beta   90.00
_cell.angle_gamma   90.00
#
_symmetry.space_group_name_H-M   'P 1'
#
loop_
_entity.id
_entity.type
_entity.pdbx_description
1 polymer ?
#
loop_
_entity_poly.entity_id
_entity_poly.type
_entity_poly.pdbx_seq_one_letter_code
_entity_poly.pdbx_strand_id
1 'polypeptide(L)'
;MLGADPRSTEFLRMQMFDSGESTVTPDSVMDAPAVDTVQRAEPAKPADPLRKAVQAQLSEGGPATDNLRADEKTALVDYYADPDLPLLWVDGRGLTARGKSAIAEIERADEYGLDAVDYKLPRLSELDKTSPDALAVAEIQISHAVLAYARDARGGRVDPRRISRNLDPTLALPKPSEVIQSIAYRSDAGAYLRSFQPQHPQFEALRRKLVDLRGGKTDTATKEPAIQIPSGPLLRFGDPTRKSLC
;
A
#
# COMPACT_ATOMS: atom_id res chain seq x y z
N MET A 1 22.13 83.59 10.04
CA MET A 1 22.93 82.90 9.00
C MET A 1 22.04 81.77 8.47
N LEU A 2 21.77 81.81 7.16
CA LEU A 2 21.01 80.90 6.28
C LEU A 2 20.48 79.60 6.93
N GLY A 3 19.18 79.28 6.89
CA GLY A 3 18.29 79.32 5.74
C GLY A 3 17.96 77.88 5.37
N ALA A 4 16.90 77.32 5.95
CA ALA A 4 16.33 76.03 5.58
C ALA A 4 14.96 76.28 4.96
N ASP A 5 14.88 76.15 3.63
CA ASP A 5 13.65 76.36 2.86
C ASP A 5 12.96 75.01 2.57
N PRO A 6 11.62 74.97 2.57
CA PRO A 6 10.79 73.78 2.73
C PRO A 6 10.10 73.38 1.42
N ARG A 7 9.70 72.11 1.27
CA ARG A 7 8.54 71.72 0.43
C ARG A 7 7.97 70.39 0.88
N SER A 8 7.03 70.45 1.84
CA SER A 8 5.94 69.47 1.98
C SER A 8 4.78 70.22 2.63
N THR A 9 4.10 71.01 1.82
CA THR A 9 2.83 71.69 2.13
C THR A 9 1.84 71.07 1.14
N GLU A 10 1.01 70.13 1.57
CA GLU A 10 -0.31 70.33 2.20
C GLU A 10 -1.40 70.13 1.13
N PHE A 11 -2.62 69.94 1.63
CA PHE A 11 -3.92 70.04 0.96
C PHE A 11 -4.52 68.73 0.42
N LEU A 12 -5.75 68.33 0.80
CA LEU A 12 -6.69 68.80 1.82
C LEU A 12 -7.89 67.83 1.74
N ARG A 13 -8.53 67.55 2.89
CA ARG A 13 -10.00 67.49 3.11
C ARG A 13 -10.83 66.40 2.37
N MET A 14 -11.90 65.83 2.92
CA MET A 14 -12.73 66.17 4.08
C MET A 14 -13.82 65.09 4.29
N GLN A 15 -14.19 64.89 5.57
CA GLN A 15 -15.56 64.65 6.09
C GLN A 15 -16.26 63.30 5.83
N MET A 16 -17.03 62.71 6.75
CA MET A 16 -17.29 62.90 8.19
C MET A 16 -18.37 61.85 8.61
N PHE A 17 -18.60 61.72 9.93
CA PHE A 17 -19.83 61.21 10.59
C PHE A 17 -20.13 59.70 10.45
N ASP A 18 -20.68 58.97 11.42
CA ASP A 18 -21.05 59.18 12.83
C ASP A 18 -21.29 57.77 13.42
N SER A 19 -21.26 57.66 14.74
CA SER A 19 -21.64 56.46 15.49
C SER A 19 -23.16 56.24 15.41
N GLY A 20 -23.60 54.98 15.32
CA GLY A 20 -25.03 54.64 15.33
C GLY A 20 -25.26 53.16 15.62
N GLU A 21 -25.94 52.92 16.73
CA GLU A 21 -26.21 51.64 17.39
C GLU A 21 -27.47 50.93 16.86
N SER A 22 -27.51 49.60 17.04
CA SER A 22 -28.69 48.70 17.11
C SER A 22 -29.51 48.31 15.87
N THR A 23 -29.63 46.98 15.68
CA THR A 23 -30.86 46.11 15.55
C THR A 23 -30.56 44.88 14.64
N VAL A 24 -30.41 43.67 15.19
CA VAL A 24 -31.41 42.57 15.38
C VAL A 24 -31.80 41.78 14.10
N THR A 25 -31.17 40.60 13.95
CA THR A 25 -31.65 39.25 13.51
C THR A 25 -32.18 39.00 12.07
N PRO A 26 -32.41 37.73 11.67
CA PRO A 26 -31.46 36.68 11.26
C PRO A 26 -31.78 36.18 9.82
N ASP A 27 -31.29 35.00 9.42
CA ASP A 27 -31.53 34.28 8.16
C ASP A 27 -30.68 34.64 6.93
N SER A 28 -29.65 33.82 6.71
CA SER A 28 -29.50 33.12 5.42
C SER A 28 -28.56 31.92 5.58
N VAL A 29 -29.21 30.76 5.64
CA VAL A 29 -28.75 29.42 5.30
C VAL A 29 -27.64 29.39 4.26
N MET A 30 -26.46 28.91 4.66
CA MET A 30 -25.49 28.33 3.75
C MET A 30 -25.85 26.87 3.50
N ASP A 31 -26.30 26.64 2.28
CA ASP A 31 -26.49 25.35 1.64
C ASP A 31 -25.18 24.55 1.66
N ALA A 32 -25.18 23.43 2.40
CA ALA A 32 -24.12 22.45 2.38
C ALA A 32 -24.51 21.37 1.35
N PRO A 33 -23.67 21.04 0.36
CA PRO A 33 -24.01 19.99 -0.57
C PRO A 33 -24.02 18.64 0.17
N ALA A 34 -25.14 17.94 0.00
CA ALA A 34 -25.42 16.63 0.58
C ALA A 34 -24.27 15.66 0.34
N VAL A 35 -23.67 15.17 1.43
CA VAL A 35 -22.75 14.04 1.38
C VAL A 35 -23.62 12.80 1.22
N ASP A 36 -23.54 12.25 0.01
CA ASP A 36 -24.18 11.01 -0.41
C ASP A 36 -23.87 9.91 0.62
N THR A 37 -24.94 9.30 1.12
CA THR A 37 -24.86 8.36 2.24
C THR A 37 -24.28 7.07 1.71
N VAL A 38 -22.97 6.87 1.88
CA VAL A 38 -22.32 5.60 1.56
C VAL A 38 -22.98 4.52 2.41
N GLN A 39 -23.75 3.67 1.75
CA GLN A 39 -24.47 2.53 2.31
C GLN A 39 -23.54 1.77 3.27
N ARG A 40 -23.79 1.90 4.58
CA ARG A 40 -23.22 1.04 5.60
C ARG A 40 -23.76 -0.36 5.33
N ALA A 41 -22.91 -1.21 4.74
CA ALA A 41 -23.22 -2.62 4.56
C ALA A 41 -23.47 -3.25 5.94
N GLU A 42 -24.73 -3.57 6.20
CA GLU A 42 -25.19 -4.32 7.35
C GLU A 42 -24.68 -5.78 7.24
N PRO A 43 -24.11 -6.38 8.30
CA PRO A 43 -23.38 -7.64 8.17
C PRO A 43 -24.32 -8.83 8.00
N ALA A 44 -24.10 -9.60 6.93
CA ALA A 44 -24.76 -10.88 6.72
C ALA A 44 -24.33 -11.89 7.80
N LYS A 45 -25.31 -12.63 8.33
CA LYS A 45 -25.22 -13.62 9.42
C LYS A 45 -24.62 -15.02 9.11
N PRO A 46 -23.70 -15.25 8.14
CA PRO A 46 -22.83 -16.44 8.16
C PRO A 46 -21.55 -16.30 8.99
N ALA A 47 -21.30 -15.14 9.62
CA ALA A 47 -20.01 -14.81 10.23
C ALA A 47 -19.62 -15.67 11.45
N ASP A 48 -20.58 -16.28 12.14
CA ASP A 48 -20.33 -16.97 13.41
C ASP A 48 -19.59 -18.32 13.26
N PRO A 49 -20.00 -19.28 12.38
CA PRO A 49 -19.24 -20.51 12.17
C PRO A 49 -17.87 -20.26 11.52
N LEU A 50 -17.79 -19.32 10.58
CA LEU A 50 -16.54 -19.00 9.89
C LEU A 50 -15.54 -18.33 10.83
N ARG A 51 -15.96 -17.38 11.67
CA ARG A 51 -15.10 -16.81 12.72
C ARG A 51 -14.58 -17.87 13.68
N LYS A 52 -15.46 -18.77 14.14
CA LYS A 52 -15.06 -19.87 15.02
C LYS A 52 -13.98 -20.74 14.37
N ALA A 53 -14.12 -21.05 13.08
CA ALA A 53 -13.08 -21.77 12.33
C ALA A 53 -11.75 -21.00 12.25
N VAL A 54 -11.79 -19.68 12.02
CA VAL A 54 -10.59 -18.82 12.05
C VAL A 54 -9.92 -18.83 13.43
N GLN A 55 -10.69 -18.65 14.50
CA GLN A 55 -10.19 -18.66 15.88
C GLN A 55 -9.60 -20.03 16.27
N ALA A 56 -10.24 -21.12 15.85
CA ALA A 56 -9.74 -22.48 16.05
C ALA A 56 -8.40 -22.68 15.35
N GLN A 57 -8.29 -22.34 14.06
CA GLN A 57 -7.02 -22.46 13.33
C GLN A 57 -5.89 -21.60 13.91
N LEU A 58 -6.19 -20.38 14.36
CA LEU A 58 -5.19 -19.53 15.02
C LEU A 58 -4.70 -20.14 16.34
N SER A 59 -5.58 -20.85 17.06
CA SER A 59 -5.27 -21.45 18.36
C SER A 59 -4.56 -22.80 18.22
N GLU A 60 -5.10 -23.70 17.40
CA GLU A 60 -4.59 -25.06 17.15
C GLU A 60 -3.32 -25.06 16.29
N GLY A 61 -3.16 -24.06 15.42
CA GLY A 61 -2.06 -23.95 14.47
C GLY A 61 -2.29 -24.78 13.20
N GLY A 62 -1.25 -24.87 12.37
CA GLY A 62 -1.27 -25.60 11.09
C GLY A 62 -0.74 -24.77 9.92
N PRO A 63 -0.80 -25.31 8.68
CA PRO A 63 -0.09 -24.76 7.52
C PRO A 63 -0.37 -23.29 7.20
N ALA A 64 -1.58 -22.81 7.49
CA ALA A 64 -1.96 -21.40 7.30
C ALA A 64 -1.25 -20.46 8.28
N THR A 65 -0.85 -20.96 9.45
CA THR A 65 -0.24 -20.20 10.55
C THR A 65 1.25 -20.44 10.72
N ASP A 66 1.81 -21.50 10.13
CA ASP A 66 3.21 -21.92 10.34
C ASP A 66 4.25 -20.83 10.00
N ASN A 67 3.90 -19.92 9.08
CA ASN A 67 4.79 -18.84 8.64
C ASN A 67 4.50 -17.49 9.33
N LEU A 68 3.46 -17.40 10.16
CA LEU A 68 3.16 -16.18 10.90
C LEU A 68 4.23 -15.91 11.95
N ARG A 69 4.71 -14.67 12.00
CA ARG A 69 5.53 -14.20 13.12
C ARG A 69 4.66 -14.11 14.39
N ALA A 70 5.29 -14.16 15.56
CA ALA A 70 4.58 -14.12 16.83
C ALA A 70 3.71 -12.85 16.98
N ASP A 71 4.22 -11.68 16.58
CA ASP A 71 3.51 -10.41 16.59
C ASP A 71 2.33 -10.36 15.61
N GLU A 72 2.46 -11.04 14.45
CA GLU A 72 1.38 -11.17 13.47
C GLU A 72 0.28 -12.10 13.98
N LYS A 73 0.65 -13.25 14.55
CA LYS A 73 -0.29 -14.19 15.16
C LYS A 73 -1.08 -13.51 16.28
N THR A 74 -0.40 -12.78 17.18
CA THR A 74 -1.06 -12.02 18.25
C THR A 74 -2.03 -10.99 17.67
N ALA A 75 -1.61 -10.19 16.67
CA ALA A 75 -2.49 -9.19 16.06
C ALA A 75 -3.75 -9.80 15.43
N LEU A 76 -3.65 -10.98 14.80
CA LEU A 76 -4.82 -11.67 14.23
C LEU A 76 -5.71 -12.27 15.31
N VAL A 77 -5.12 -12.89 16.34
CA VAL A 77 -5.89 -13.41 17.50
C VAL A 77 -6.68 -12.29 18.16
N ASP A 78 -6.04 -11.15 18.43
CA ASP A 78 -6.69 -10.00 19.05
C ASP A 78 -7.80 -9.42 18.17
N TYR A 79 -7.57 -9.32 16.84
CA TYR A 79 -8.58 -8.82 15.91
C TYR A 79 -9.82 -9.74 15.84
N TYR A 80 -9.62 -11.05 15.73
CA TYR A 80 -10.75 -11.98 15.59
C TYR A 80 -11.42 -12.34 16.92
N ALA A 81 -10.82 -12.00 18.06
CA ALA A 81 -11.44 -12.13 19.38
C ALA A 81 -12.66 -11.20 19.56
N ASP A 82 -12.68 -10.05 18.89
CA ASP A 82 -13.80 -9.12 18.90
C ASP A 82 -14.91 -9.60 17.93
N PRO A 83 -16.11 -9.97 18.42
CA PRO A 83 -17.19 -10.42 17.57
C PRO A 83 -17.81 -9.32 16.70
N ASP A 84 -17.64 -8.04 17.07
CA ASP A 84 -18.22 -6.89 16.36
C ASP A 84 -17.37 -6.46 15.15
N LEU A 85 -16.08 -6.81 15.13
CA LEU A 85 -15.20 -6.57 13.98
C LEU A 85 -15.53 -7.53 12.84
N PRO A 86 -15.63 -7.12 11.58
CA PRO A 86 -15.96 -8.03 10.48
C PRO A 86 -14.77 -8.93 10.08
N LEU A 87 -15.06 -10.02 9.38
CA LEU A 87 -14.02 -10.71 8.60
C LEU A 87 -13.47 -9.77 7.51
N LEU A 88 -12.20 -9.93 7.18
CA LEU A 88 -11.44 -9.04 6.32
C LEU A 88 -11.59 -9.41 4.85
N TRP A 89 -11.39 -10.67 4.49
CA TRP A 89 -11.13 -11.07 3.11
C TRP A 89 -12.22 -11.95 2.53
N VAL A 90 -12.80 -12.83 3.32
CA VAL A 90 -13.86 -13.76 2.89
C VAL A 90 -15.16 -13.58 3.69
N ASP A 91 -16.28 -13.92 3.06
CA ASP A 91 -17.60 -14.05 3.70
C ASP A 91 -18.19 -15.45 3.40
N GLY A 92 -19.43 -15.71 3.83
CA GLY A 92 -20.12 -16.98 3.56
C GLY A 92 -20.39 -17.29 2.08
N ARG A 93 -19.99 -16.41 1.14
CA ARG A 93 -20.07 -16.60 -0.31
C ARG A 93 -18.68 -16.67 -0.96
N GLY A 94 -17.61 -16.58 -0.18
CA GLY A 94 -16.22 -16.59 -0.63
C GLY A 94 -15.56 -15.22 -0.57
N LEU A 95 -14.65 -14.96 -1.52
CA LEU A 95 -13.79 -13.78 -1.49
C LEU A 95 -14.57 -12.47 -1.71
N THR A 96 -14.44 -11.55 -0.75
CA THR A 96 -15.03 -10.20 -0.78
C THR A 96 -14.32 -9.28 -1.76
N ALA A 97 -14.92 -8.10 -2.04
CA ALA A 97 -14.26 -7.06 -2.84
C ALA A 97 -12.93 -6.58 -2.20
N ARG A 98 -12.89 -6.47 -0.87
CA ARG A 98 -11.68 -6.12 -0.12
C ARG A 98 -10.58 -7.16 -0.32
N GLY A 99 -10.92 -8.45 -0.16
CA GLY A 99 -10.00 -9.56 -0.39
C GLY A 99 -9.44 -9.58 -1.82
N LYS A 100 -10.29 -9.36 -2.83
CA LYS A 100 -9.86 -9.25 -4.24
C LYS A 100 -8.90 -8.09 -4.46
N SER A 101 -9.19 -6.91 -3.90
CA SER A 101 -8.33 -5.74 -4.03
C SER A 101 -6.96 -5.95 -3.38
N ALA A 102 -6.91 -6.56 -2.18
CA ALA A 102 -5.65 -6.90 -1.52
C ALA A 102 -4.81 -7.89 -2.34
N ILE A 103 -5.42 -8.97 -2.81
CA ILE A 103 -4.77 -9.98 -3.66
C ILE A 103 -4.19 -9.35 -4.92
N ALA A 104 -4.98 -8.52 -5.62
CA ALA A 104 -4.56 -7.89 -6.86
C ALA A 104 -3.35 -6.95 -6.68
N GLU A 105 -3.23 -6.26 -5.55
CA GLU A 105 -2.03 -5.45 -5.26
C GLU A 105 -0.81 -6.33 -4.96
N ILE A 106 -0.99 -7.41 -4.19
CA ILE A 106 0.09 -8.34 -3.85
C ILE A 106 0.61 -9.06 -5.10
N GLU A 107 -0.27 -9.45 -6.02
CA GLU A 107 0.12 -10.04 -7.31
C GLU A 107 0.95 -9.08 -8.18
N ARG A 108 0.87 -7.77 -7.94
CA ARG A 108 1.68 -6.74 -8.60
C ARG A 108 2.96 -6.39 -7.84
N ALA A 109 3.34 -7.16 -6.81
CA ALA A 109 4.58 -6.95 -6.05
C ALA A 109 5.82 -6.84 -6.96
N ASP A 110 5.87 -7.60 -8.05
CA ASP A 110 6.93 -7.56 -9.05
C ASP A 110 7.11 -6.17 -9.69
N GLU A 111 6.08 -5.32 -9.72
CA GLU A 111 6.20 -3.96 -10.26
C GLU A 111 7.03 -3.05 -9.36
N TYR A 112 7.16 -3.40 -8.08
CA TYR A 112 7.87 -2.62 -7.06
C TYR A 112 9.24 -3.20 -6.72
N GLY A 113 9.71 -4.18 -7.49
CA GLY A 113 10.99 -4.85 -7.22
C GLY A 113 10.94 -5.83 -6.03
N LEU A 114 9.72 -6.17 -5.58
CA LEU A 114 9.47 -7.34 -4.73
C LEU A 114 9.27 -8.57 -5.64
N ASP A 115 9.08 -9.75 -5.04
CA ASP A 115 8.79 -10.99 -5.77
C ASP A 115 7.40 -11.49 -5.35
N ALA A 116 6.43 -11.53 -6.28
CA ALA A 116 5.05 -11.91 -5.94
C ALA A 116 4.94 -13.34 -5.35
N VAL A 117 5.85 -14.23 -5.76
CA VAL A 117 5.90 -15.63 -5.32
C VAL A 117 6.23 -15.82 -3.84
N ASP A 118 6.82 -14.81 -3.19
CA ASP A 118 7.11 -14.85 -1.75
C ASP A 118 5.84 -14.72 -0.90
N TYR A 119 4.79 -14.11 -1.46
CA TYR A 119 3.52 -13.92 -0.78
C TYR A 119 2.57 -15.05 -1.16
N LYS A 120 2.52 -16.09 -0.31
CA LYS A 120 1.64 -17.25 -0.53
C LYS A 120 0.17 -16.83 -0.42
N LEU A 121 -0.51 -16.76 -1.55
CA LEU A 121 -1.93 -16.47 -1.66
C LEU A 121 -2.75 -17.78 -1.84
N PRO A 122 -4.01 -17.80 -1.38
CA PRO A 122 -4.87 -18.97 -1.57
C PRO A 122 -5.18 -19.19 -3.06
N ARG A 123 -5.22 -20.46 -3.47
CA ARG A 123 -5.63 -20.83 -4.84
C ARG A 123 -7.13 -20.63 -5.01
N LEU A 124 -7.52 -19.47 -5.56
CA LEU A 124 -8.92 -19.07 -5.65
C LEU A 124 -9.81 -20.01 -6.47
N SER A 125 -9.23 -20.75 -7.43
CA SER A 125 -9.93 -21.77 -8.23
C SER A 125 -10.24 -23.05 -7.45
N GLU A 126 -9.45 -23.35 -6.43
CA GLU A 126 -9.57 -24.54 -5.58
C GLU A 126 -10.30 -24.23 -4.26
N LEU A 127 -10.64 -22.97 -4.01
CA LEU A 127 -11.29 -22.54 -2.78
C LEU A 127 -12.73 -23.06 -2.69
N ASP A 128 -12.96 -24.01 -1.80
CA ASP A 128 -14.30 -24.46 -1.46
C ASP A 128 -15.03 -23.39 -0.63
N LYS A 129 -15.97 -22.71 -1.27
CA LYS A 129 -16.77 -21.63 -0.67
C LYS A 129 -17.86 -22.15 0.27
N THR A 130 -18.12 -23.44 0.28
CA THR A 130 -19.13 -24.08 1.14
C THR A 130 -18.55 -24.57 2.46
N SER A 131 -17.23 -24.72 2.53
CA SER A 131 -16.50 -25.15 3.73
C SER A 131 -16.02 -23.94 4.54
N PRO A 132 -16.53 -23.75 5.78
CA PRO A 132 -16.03 -22.70 6.68
C PRO A 132 -14.54 -22.86 6.99
N ASP A 133 -14.03 -24.09 7.06
CA ASP A 133 -12.62 -24.35 7.32
C ASP A 133 -11.73 -23.92 6.15
N ALA A 134 -12.15 -24.20 4.91
CA ALA A 134 -11.42 -23.77 3.72
C ALA A 134 -11.39 -22.24 3.60
N LEU A 135 -12.52 -21.58 3.91
CA LEU A 135 -12.60 -20.12 3.97
C LEU A 135 -11.73 -19.55 5.10
N ALA A 136 -11.69 -20.18 6.27
CA ALA A 136 -10.82 -19.77 7.37
C ALA A 136 -9.33 -19.87 7.02
N VAL A 137 -8.91 -20.94 6.32
CA VAL A 137 -7.54 -21.06 5.79
C VAL A 137 -7.23 -19.88 4.86
N ALA A 138 -8.13 -19.56 3.93
CA ALA A 138 -7.94 -18.45 3.00
C ALA A 138 -7.86 -17.10 3.72
N GLU A 139 -8.72 -16.89 4.73
CA GLU A 139 -8.72 -15.69 5.56
C GLU A 139 -7.35 -15.46 6.24
N ILE A 140 -6.78 -16.51 6.83
CA ILE A 140 -5.47 -16.43 7.50
C ILE A 140 -4.34 -16.25 6.48
N GLN A 141 -4.36 -16.99 5.36
CA GLN A 141 -3.32 -16.87 4.32
C GLN A 141 -3.26 -15.48 3.72
N ILE A 142 -4.41 -14.87 3.38
CA ILE A 142 -4.45 -13.50 2.87
C ILE A 142 -3.96 -12.53 3.94
N SER A 143 -4.35 -12.72 5.19
CA SER A 143 -3.88 -11.87 6.31
C SER A 143 -2.36 -11.91 6.46
N HIS A 144 -1.75 -13.10 6.39
CA HIS A 144 -0.30 -13.26 6.44
C HIS A 144 0.38 -12.57 5.25
N ALA A 145 -0.12 -12.78 4.02
CA ALA A 145 0.43 -12.15 2.82
C ALA A 145 0.34 -10.62 2.87
N VAL A 146 -0.77 -10.07 3.38
CA VAL A 146 -0.97 -8.63 3.62
C VAL A 146 0.07 -8.06 4.58
N LEU A 147 0.31 -8.74 5.70
CA LEU A 147 1.27 -8.32 6.72
C LEU A 147 2.72 -8.40 6.23
N ALA A 148 3.07 -9.48 5.54
CA ALA A 148 4.38 -9.65 4.92
C ALA A 148 4.63 -8.59 3.85
N TYR A 149 3.67 -8.36 2.95
CA TYR A 149 3.75 -7.33 1.91
C TYR A 149 3.92 -5.94 2.53
N ALA A 150 3.12 -5.55 3.52
CA ALA A 150 3.20 -4.23 4.13
C ALA A 150 4.57 -3.99 4.80
N ARG A 151 5.14 -5.02 5.43
CA ARG A 151 6.48 -4.98 6.01
C ARG A 151 7.54 -4.78 4.93
N ASP A 152 7.50 -5.56 3.86
CA ASP A 152 8.50 -5.51 2.79
C ASP A 152 8.39 -4.25 1.93
N ALA A 153 7.17 -3.78 1.63
CA ALA A 153 6.94 -2.54 0.91
C ALA A 153 7.53 -1.33 1.66
N ARG A 154 7.50 -1.35 3.00
CA ARG A 154 8.05 -0.28 3.85
C ARG A 154 9.54 -0.45 4.14
N GLY A 155 9.99 -1.67 4.42
CA GLY A 155 11.31 -1.97 4.96
C GLY A 155 12.30 -2.59 3.98
N GLY A 156 11.83 -3.04 2.82
CA GLY A 156 12.58 -3.96 1.97
C GLY A 156 12.70 -5.36 2.57
N ARG A 157 13.17 -6.32 1.75
CA ARG A 157 13.30 -7.75 2.11
C ARG A 157 14.56 -8.08 2.93
N VAL A 158 15.53 -7.17 2.99
CA VAL A 158 16.85 -7.42 3.59
C VAL A 158 17.15 -6.36 4.64
N ASP A 159 17.50 -6.78 5.85
CA ASP A 159 18.05 -5.87 6.88
C ASP A 159 19.39 -5.30 6.37
N PRO A 160 19.52 -3.97 6.20
CA PRO A 160 20.75 -3.35 5.69
C PRO A 160 22.00 -3.72 6.48
N ARG A 161 21.88 -3.98 7.79
CA ARG A 161 23.01 -4.37 8.65
C ARG A 161 23.56 -5.77 8.32
N ARG A 162 22.77 -6.62 7.64
CA ARG A 162 23.25 -7.92 7.12
C ARG A 162 24.15 -7.77 5.90
N ILE A 163 24.02 -6.67 5.15
CA ILE A 163 24.86 -6.38 3.99
C ILE A 163 26.18 -5.77 4.46
N SER A 164 26.10 -4.78 5.35
CA SER A 164 27.29 -4.13 5.93
C SER A 164 26.98 -3.55 7.29
N ARG A 165 27.91 -3.72 8.24
CA ARG A 165 27.82 -3.13 9.58
C ARG A 165 27.85 -1.60 9.58
N ASN A 166 28.27 -0.98 8.47
CA ASN A 166 28.31 0.48 8.32
C ASN A 166 26.96 1.06 7.88
N LEU A 167 25.97 0.22 7.56
CA LEU A 167 24.62 0.67 7.22
C LEU A 167 23.79 0.68 8.51
N ASP A 168 23.48 1.86 9.03
CA ASP A 168 22.64 2.04 10.22
C ASP A 168 21.32 2.79 9.98
N PRO A 169 20.54 2.48 8.93
CA PRO A 169 19.17 2.99 8.84
C PRO A 169 18.27 2.20 9.79
N THR A 170 17.61 2.90 10.72
CA THR A 170 16.53 2.31 11.51
C THR A 170 15.24 2.35 10.70
N LEU A 171 14.71 1.18 10.32
CA LEU A 171 13.49 1.07 9.54
C LEU A 171 12.26 1.23 10.43
N ALA A 172 11.41 2.20 10.12
CA ALA A 172 10.09 2.35 10.73
C ALA A 172 9.10 1.37 10.07
N LEU A 173 9.11 0.12 10.53
CA LEU A 173 8.21 -0.94 10.06
C LEU A 173 6.81 -0.79 10.67
N PRO A 174 5.74 -1.05 9.90
CA PRO A 174 4.39 -0.96 10.40
C PRO A 174 4.11 -2.08 11.42
N LYS A 175 3.38 -1.77 12.49
CA LYS A 175 2.98 -2.80 13.46
C LYS A 175 1.84 -3.65 12.87
N PRO A 176 1.86 -4.99 13.01
CA PRO A 176 0.81 -5.84 12.45
C PRO A 176 -0.61 -5.46 12.91
N SER A 177 -0.78 -5.12 14.20
CA SER A 177 -2.07 -4.69 14.74
C SER A 177 -2.60 -3.42 14.06
N GLU A 178 -1.74 -2.42 13.88
CA GLU A 178 -2.09 -1.16 13.20
C GLU A 178 -2.47 -1.42 11.73
N VAL A 179 -1.78 -2.34 11.04
CA VAL A 179 -2.09 -2.71 9.65
C VAL A 179 -3.47 -3.38 9.55
N ILE A 180 -3.73 -4.39 10.38
CA ILE A 180 -4.98 -5.15 10.37
C ILE A 180 -6.18 -4.28 10.77
N GLN A 181 -6.05 -3.48 11.82
CA GLN A 181 -7.11 -2.54 12.21
C GLN A 181 -7.35 -1.51 11.11
N SER A 182 -6.29 -1.01 10.47
CA SER A 182 -6.41 0.02 9.43
C SER A 182 -7.03 -0.47 8.14
N ILE A 183 -6.72 -1.70 7.73
CA ILE A 183 -7.26 -2.26 6.48
C ILE A 183 -8.72 -2.70 6.65
N ALA A 184 -9.16 -3.01 7.87
CA ALA A 184 -10.52 -3.44 8.18
C ALA A 184 -11.60 -2.41 7.79
N TYR A 185 -11.34 -1.12 7.98
CA TYR A 185 -12.30 -0.05 7.65
C TYR A 185 -12.11 0.55 6.24
N ARG A 186 -11.14 0.07 5.46
CA ARG A 186 -10.89 0.57 4.10
C ARG A 186 -11.66 -0.26 3.08
N SER A 187 -12.31 0.43 2.16
CA SER A 187 -13.00 -0.18 1.02
C SER A 187 -12.00 -0.69 -0.03
N ASP A 188 -10.94 0.08 -0.28
CA ASP A 188 -9.84 -0.28 -1.18
C ASP A 188 -8.59 -0.69 -0.39
N ALA A 189 -8.45 -2.00 -0.17
CA ALA A 189 -7.30 -2.57 0.51
C ALA A 189 -6.01 -2.47 -0.31
N GLY A 190 -6.09 -2.62 -1.63
CA GLY A 190 -4.95 -2.51 -2.55
C GLY A 190 -4.36 -1.11 -2.55
N ALA A 191 -5.18 -0.06 -2.58
CA ALA A 191 -4.69 1.31 -2.44
C ALA A 191 -4.00 1.56 -1.09
N TYR A 192 -4.50 0.97 0.00
CA TYR A 192 -3.85 1.04 1.31
C TYR A 192 -2.50 0.32 1.32
N LEU A 193 -2.43 -0.90 0.77
CA LEU A 193 -1.18 -1.64 0.64
C LEU A 193 -0.15 -0.88 -0.20
N ARG A 194 -0.57 -0.30 -1.31
CA ARG A 194 0.27 0.54 -2.17
C ARG A 194 0.83 1.74 -1.43
N SER A 195 0.11 2.28 -0.45
CA SER A 195 0.58 3.45 0.31
C SER A 195 1.86 3.21 1.12
N PHE A 196 2.20 1.94 1.40
CA PHE A 196 3.47 1.59 2.05
C PHE A 196 4.69 1.72 1.12
N GLN A 197 4.48 1.73 -0.20
CA GLN A 197 5.53 1.92 -1.18
C GLN A 197 6.08 3.35 -1.13
N PRO A 198 7.37 3.56 -1.49
CA PRO A 198 7.92 4.91 -1.60
C PRO A 198 7.14 5.78 -2.59
N GLN A 199 6.70 6.97 -2.17
CA GLN A 199 5.87 7.87 -2.99
C GLN A 199 6.68 8.96 -3.73
N HIS A 200 8.01 8.86 -3.72
CA HIS A 200 8.86 9.87 -4.34
C HIS A 200 8.81 9.77 -5.87
N PRO A 201 8.80 10.90 -6.61
CA PRO A 201 8.74 10.89 -8.07
C PRO A 201 9.85 10.07 -8.74
N GLN A 202 11.04 10.03 -8.13
CA GLN A 202 12.18 9.25 -8.61
C GLN A 202 11.93 7.74 -8.51
N PHE A 203 11.27 7.29 -7.44
CA PHE A 203 10.88 5.89 -7.27
C PHE A 203 9.83 5.51 -8.33
N GLU A 204 8.83 6.34 -8.54
CA GLU A 204 7.81 6.10 -9.57
C GLU A 204 8.39 6.05 -10.98
N ALA A 205 9.39 6.90 -11.29
CA ALA A 205 10.12 6.83 -12.55
C ALA A 205 10.87 5.49 -12.71
N LEU A 206 11.52 5.01 -11.64
CA LEU A 206 12.20 3.72 -11.63
C LEU A 206 11.21 2.55 -11.76
N ARG A 207 10.10 2.59 -11.03
CA ARG A 207 9.02 1.59 -11.09
C ARG A 207 8.49 1.46 -12.51
N ARG A 208 8.15 2.58 -13.18
CA ARG A 208 7.70 2.58 -14.58
C ARG A 208 8.74 1.92 -15.48
N LYS A 209 10.01 2.30 -15.34
CA LYS A 209 11.09 1.68 -16.13
C LYS A 209 11.24 0.18 -15.86
N LEU A 210 11.07 -0.25 -14.61
CA LEU A 210 11.10 -1.67 -14.24
C LEU A 210 9.96 -2.43 -14.90
N VAL A 211 8.74 -1.89 -14.85
CA VAL A 211 7.57 -2.46 -15.53
C VAL A 211 7.79 -2.50 -17.04
N ASP A 212 8.35 -1.46 -17.65
CA ASP A 212 8.68 -1.46 -19.09
C ASP A 212 9.71 -2.55 -19.45
N LEU A 213 10.69 -2.80 -18.58
CA LEU A 213 11.70 -3.84 -18.81
C LEU A 213 11.15 -5.26 -18.59
N ARG A 214 10.19 -5.44 -17.67
CA ARG A 214 9.60 -6.75 -17.33
C ARG A 214 8.37 -7.10 -18.18
N GLY A 215 7.50 -6.12 -18.41
CA GLY A 215 6.24 -6.20 -19.16
C GLY A 215 6.36 -5.70 -20.60
N GLY A 216 7.51 -5.13 -20.96
CA GLY A 216 7.87 -4.90 -22.34
C GLY A 216 7.71 -6.19 -23.12
N LYS A 217 6.76 -6.18 -24.05
CA LYS A 217 7.09 -6.63 -25.39
C LYS A 217 8.41 -5.96 -25.73
N THR A 218 9.54 -6.63 -25.42
CA THR A 218 10.64 -6.63 -26.37
C THR A 218 9.91 -6.89 -27.68
N ASP A 219 9.93 -5.92 -28.59
CA ASP A 219 9.45 -6.15 -29.94
C ASP A 219 9.98 -7.53 -30.30
N THR A 220 9.11 -8.53 -30.42
CA THR A 220 9.57 -9.88 -30.76
C THR A 220 10.09 -9.91 -32.20
N ALA A 221 10.04 -8.77 -32.90
CA ALA A 221 10.77 -8.44 -34.12
C ALA A 221 12.17 -7.82 -33.89
N THR A 222 12.50 -7.37 -32.68
CA THR A 222 13.80 -6.82 -32.28
C THR A 222 14.09 -7.18 -30.81
N LYS A 223 13.96 -8.46 -30.46
CA LYS A 223 14.73 -9.00 -29.35
C LYS A 223 16.16 -8.98 -29.88
N GLU A 224 16.88 -7.87 -29.70
CA GLU A 224 18.33 -7.89 -29.85
C GLU A 224 18.77 -9.13 -29.08
N PRO A 225 19.40 -10.11 -29.74
CA PRO A 225 19.79 -11.32 -29.06
C PRO A 225 20.60 -10.83 -27.87
N ALA A 226 20.21 -11.20 -26.65
CA ALA A 226 20.97 -10.80 -25.47
C ALA A 226 22.40 -11.23 -25.75
N ILE A 227 23.26 -10.26 -26.11
CA ILE A 227 24.59 -10.55 -26.61
C ILE A 227 25.35 -10.96 -25.36
N GLN A 228 25.30 -12.26 -25.07
CA GLN A 228 26.08 -12.86 -24.02
C GLN A 228 27.52 -12.73 -24.47
N ILE A 229 28.26 -11.82 -23.83
CA ILE A 229 29.69 -11.71 -24.03
C ILE A 229 30.26 -13.04 -23.52
N PRO A 230 30.83 -13.89 -24.40
CA PRO A 230 31.39 -15.15 -23.97
C PRO A 230 32.55 -14.86 -23.02
N SER A 231 32.76 -15.73 -22.03
CA SER A 231 33.95 -15.68 -21.20
C SER A 231 35.18 -15.78 -22.11
N GLY A 232 36.00 -14.72 -22.14
CA GLY A 232 37.14 -14.60 -23.02
C GLY A 232 38.17 -13.60 -22.50
N PRO A 233 39.33 -13.45 -23.16
CA PRO A 233 40.37 -12.50 -22.78
C PRO A 233 39.83 -11.07 -22.68
N LEU A 234 40.41 -10.26 -21.77
CA LEU A 234 40.01 -8.87 -21.55
C LEU A 234 40.10 -8.06 -22.85
N LEU A 235 38.98 -7.47 -23.26
CA LEU A 235 38.95 -6.57 -24.42
C LEU A 235 39.78 -5.32 -24.10
N ARG A 236 40.86 -5.10 -24.86
CA ARG A 236 41.67 -3.89 -24.79
C ARG A 236 41.34 -3.00 -25.99
N PHE A 237 41.23 -1.69 -25.73
CA PHE A 237 41.09 -0.71 -26.81
C PHE A 237 42.29 -0.80 -27.76
N GLY A 238 42.03 -1.12 -29.02
CA GLY A 238 43.05 -1.22 -30.07
C GLY A 238 43.68 -2.60 -30.29
N ASP A 239 43.17 -3.67 -29.66
CA ASP A 239 43.69 -5.03 -29.91
C ASP A 239 43.27 -5.54 -31.32
N PRO A 240 44.22 -5.86 -32.23
CA PRO A 240 43.92 -6.17 -33.63
C PRO A 240 43.43 -7.61 -33.88
N THR A 241 43.18 -8.40 -32.84
CA THR A 241 42.96 -9.86 -32.93
C THR A 241 41.56 -10.31 -33.42
N ARG A 242 40.91 -9.55 -34.31
CA ARG A 242 39.77 -10.05 -35.12
C ARG A 242 40.05 -9.92 -36.62
N LYS A 243 40.80 -10.89 -37.16
CA LYS A 243 40.69 -11.31 -38.56
C LYS A 243 40.21 -12.76 -38.59
N SER A 244 39.19 -13.01 -39.42
CA SER A 244 38.46 -14.26 -39.67
C SER A 244 37.51 -14.69 -38.54
N LEU A 245 36.21 -14.72 -38.81
CA LEU A 245 35.55 -15.80 -39.53
C LEU A 245 34.34 -15.22 -40.28
N CYS A 246 34.25 -15.55 -41.58
CA CYS A 246 33.04 -15.48 -42.38
C CYS A 246 32.14 -16.68 -42.07
#